data_AF-A0A7W5J346-F1
#
_entry.id   AF-A0A7W5J346-F1
#
_cell.length_a   1.000
_cell.length_b   1.000
_cell.length_c   1.000
_cell.angle_alpha   90.00
_cell.angle_beta   90.00
_cell.angle_gamma   90.00
#
_symmetry.space_group_name_H-M   'P 1'
#
loop_
_entity.id
_entity.type
_entity.pdbx_description
1 polymer ?
#
loop_
_entity_poly.entity_id
_entity_poly.type
_entity_poly.pdbx_seq_one_letter_code
_entity_poly.pdbx_strand_id
1 'polypeptide(L)'
;MPEHSPEQPRQDGRIEPIADWEHLRFRGDDAPPRSAPPLWRARRTWRWGALAVVLLLTLLAVFRQPLANLFWPDTRIQQLLDNGQAALASGRLTAPDGTGARQYYEAAQALDSDRSEARDGLARVARTALEQARQATARGDFAAAHTALALANELQVPRAEAAGVAEQLRKREAADAGIESLLKQALEAQAAGHLDGDPAAALPLLQRVLALQPNRIEALEAREDILSDLLQQAGTVMARGDLEAAGRLITQVRGYDGGHVDLPAAQASLARAIDERLRRADTDLRRGRLAKATEGYRAVQSAAGDDARARQGIERLAAAYAESARRQAGDYRFSEAESALAQARELSPQSPAVGEAVQYLARARASRASLPPSLPPRERQRRVESLLAGMAQAEARGDWMTPPGESAYDRLRAAQALAPDDVRVRRAASRVLAAAQQCFEQEWRGNRVRRAQSCLSAWQTIRPGDPALAEARRRMAQKWIAVGDERLGAGDVAFAAQALEEARGIEPRAPGLSDFAERVRLARQAQR
;
A
#
# COMPACT_ATOMS: atom_id res chain seq x y z
N MET A 1 -42.33 -14.20 -36.11
CA MET A 1 -43.33 -13.91 -35.07
C MET A 1 -43.10 -12.50 -34.57
N PRO A 2 -43.95 -11.56 -34.99
CA PRO A 2 -44.03 -10.20 -34.47
C PRO A 2 -45.14 -10.10 -33.41
N GLU A 3 -45.00 -9.17 -32.47
CA GLU A 3 -46.09 -8.59 -31.68
C GLU A 3 -45.53 -7.32 -31.03
N HIS A 4 -46.09 -6.12 -31.10
CA HIS A 4 -47.23 -5.58 -31.83
C HIS A 4 -47.01 -4.04 -31.92
N SER A 5 -47.45 -3.47 -33.03
CA SER A 5 -47.68 -2.05 -33.41
C SER A 5 -48.46 -1.21 -32.35
N PRO A 6 -48.85 0.08 -32.61
CA PRO A 6 -48.13 1.24 -33.16
C PRO A 6 -48.55 2.61 -32.51
N GLU A 7 -48.19 3.71 -33.19
CA GLU A 7 -48.95 4.97 -33.36
C GLU A 7 -48.85 6.14 -32.34
N GLN A 8 -47.92 7.04 -32.67
CA GLN A 8 -48.13 8.41 -33.20
C GLN A 8 -49.01 9.48 -32.49
N PRO A 9 -48.68 10.77 -32.72
CA PRO A 9 -49.02 11.92 -31.88
C PRO A 9 -50.28 12.66 -32.36
N ARG A 10 -50.82 13.56 -31.53
CA ARG A 10 -51.52 14.78 -31.98
C ARG A 10 -51.70 15.76 -30.82
N GLN A 11 -51.11 16.94 -31.00
CA GLN A 11 -51.58 18.19 -30.40
C GLN A 11 -52.99 18.45 -30.88
N ASP A 12 -53.89 18.86 -29.99
CA ASP A 12 -55.14 19.45 -30.42
C ASP A 12 -55.65 20.51 -29.43
N GLY A 13 -56.13 21.60 -30.00
CA GLY A 13 -57.28 22.34 -29.47
C GLY A 13 -57.03 23.38 -28.37
N ARG A 14 -56.35 24.48 -28.69
CA ARG A 14 -56.55 25.77 -28.01
C ARG A 14 -57.94 26.29 -28.41
N ILE A 15 -58.89 26.32 -27.47
CA ILE A 15 -60.24 26.86 -27.67
C ILE A 15 -60.27 28.30 -27.14
N GLU A 16 -60.35 29.27 -28.05
CA GLU A 16 -60.68 30.66 -27.75
C GLU A 16 -62.21 30.84 -27.78
N PRO A 17 -62.83 31.58 -26.84
CA PRO A 17 -64.20 32.02 -27.00
C PRO A 17 -64.24 33.34 -27.80
N ILE A 18 -64.81 33.26 -29.00
CA ILE A 18 -65.22 34.39 -29.83
C ILE A 18 -66.48 35.00 -29.21
N ALA A 19 -66.44 36.30 -28.92
CA ALA A 19 -67.58 37.08 -28.48
C ALA A 19 -68.40 37.55 -29.69
N ASP A 20 -69.60 36.99 -29.84
CA ASP A 20 -70.61 37.44 -30.80
C ASP A 20 -71.61 38.35 -30.08
N TRP A 21 -71.67 39.61 -30.50
CA TRP A 21 -72.51 40.68 -29.92
C TRP A 21 -73.71 41.02 -30.81
N GLU A 22 -74.03 40.22 -31.81
CA GLU A 22 -75.24 40.41 -32.60
C GLU A 22 -76.43 39.73 -31.92
N HIS A 23 -77.47 40.52 -31.63
CA HIS A 23 -78.81 40.14 -31.13
C HIS A 23 -79.08 40.35 -29.63
N LEU A 24 -79.06 41.61 -29.19
CA LEU A 24 -79.92 42.04 -28.08
C LEU A 24 -80.77 43.24 -28.49
N ARG A 25 -82.05 42.96 -28.76
CA ARG A 25 -83.10 43.94 -29.01
C ARG A 25 -83.53 44.57 -27.68
N PHE A 26 -83.28 45.86 -27.51
CA PHE A 26 -83.89 46.63 -26.43
C PHE A 26 -85.23 47.20 -26.90
N ARG A 27 -86.28 46.85 -26.17
CA ARG A 27 -87.64 47.36 -26.32
C ARG A 27 -87.64 48.87 -26.03
N GLY A 28 -87.94 49.67 -27.04
CA GLY A 28 -88.29 51.07 -26.88
C GLY A 28 -89.71 51.18 -26.35
N ASP A 29 -89.95 52.19 -25.51
CA ASP A 29 -91.26 52.79 -25.32
C ASP A 29 -91.06 54.31 -25.20
N ASP A 30 -91.73 54.98 -26.13
CA ASP A 30 -91.75 56.42 -26.34
C ASP A 30 -92.52 57.16 -25.23
N ALA A 31 -92.09 58.41 -24.98
CA ALA A 31 -92.74 59.40 -24.12
C ALA A 31 -94.09 59.91 -24.71
N PRO A 32 -95.01 60.55 -23.94
CA PRO A 32 -94.98 62.02 -23.71
C PRO A 32 -95.77 62.50 -22.42
N PRO A 33 -96.16 63.79 -22.21
CA PRO A 33 -95.39 65.05 -22.14
C PRO A 33 -95.60 65.90 -20.84
N ARG A 34 -94.64 66.83 -20.60
CA ARG A 34 -94.63 68.16 -19.92
C ARG A 34 -95.70 68.56 -18.85
N SER A 35 -95.21 68.92 -17.65
CA SER A 35 -95.58 70.19 -16.95
C SER A 35 -94.58 70.62 -15.84
N ALA A 36 -94.22 71.92 -15.87
CA ALA A 36 -93.64 72.87 -14.89
C ALA A 36 -92.47 72.53 -13.92
N PRO A 37 -91.52 73.48 -13.65
CA PRO A 37 -90.32 73.24 -12.83
C PRO A 37 -90.48 73.67 -11.35
N PRO A 38 -89.65 73.13 -10.43
CA PRO A 38 -89.19 73.93 -9.29
C PRO A 38 -87.67 73.87 -9.05
N LEU A 39 -87.07 75.06 -9.18
CA LEU A 39 -86.10 75.69 -8.27
C LEU A 39 -85.35 74.81 -7.27
N TRP A 40 -84.07 74.51 -7.54
CA TRP A 40 -82.97 74.61 -6.55
C TRP A 40 -81.59 74.27 -7.16
N ARG A 41 -81.14 75.11 -8.09
CA ARG A 41 -79.69 75.33 -8.29
C ARG A 41 -79.16 76.13 -7.10
N ALA A 42 -78.47 75.48 -6.17
CA ALA A 42 -77.51 76.16 -5.30
C ALA A 42 -76.20 75.35 -5.28
N ARG A 43 -75.28 75.77 -6.16
CA ARG A 43 -73.99 75.16 -6.49
C ARG A 43 -72.93 75.23 -5.37
N ARG A 44 -73.33 75.19 -4.09
CA ARG A 44 -72.43 75.34 -2.93
C ARG A 44 -72.61 74.33 -1.79
N THR A 45 -73.55 73.38 -1.89
CA THR A 45 -73.79 72.34 -0.86
C THR A 45 -73.42 70.92 -1.31
N TRP A 46 -73.26 70.64 -2.61
CA TRP A 46 -72.86 69.29 -3.07
C TRP A 46 -71.42 68.93 -2.69
N ARG A 47 -70.52 69.92 -2.57
CA ARG A 47 -69.17 69.69 -2.01
C ARG A 47 -69.24 69.25 -0.56
N TRP A 48 -70.11 69.83 0.26
CA TRP A 48 -70.31 69.41 1.65
C TRP A 48 -71.10 68.10 1.76
N GLY A 49 -72.03 67.82 0.84
CA GLY A 49 -72.70 66.51 0.76
C GLY A 49 -71.74 65.38 0.35
N ALA A 50 -70.88 65.61 -0.64
CA ALA A 50 -69.84 64.66 -1.03
C ALA A 50 -68.76 64.52 0.05
N LEU A 51 -68.38 65.62 0.71
CA LEU A 51 -67.42 65.58 1.82
C LEU A 51 -68.04 64.94 3.06
N ALA A 52 -69.34 65.12 3.34
CA ALA A 52 -70.05 64.41 4.41
C ALA A 52 -70.25 62.94 4.09
N VAL A 53 -70.49 62.54 2.84
CA VAL A 53 -70.56 61.13 2.45
C VAL A 53 -69.18 60.50 2.47
N VAL A 54 -68.14 61.18 2.00
CA VAL A 54 -66.75 60.70 2.11
C VAL A 54 -66.32 60.66 3.56
N LEU A 55 -66.65 61.67 4.38
CA LEU A 55 -66.39 61.69 5.82
C LEU A 55 -67.16 60.58 6.52
N LEU A 56 -68.42 60.33 6.17
CA LEU A 56 -69.23 59.24 6.73
C LEU A 56 -68.69 57.89 6.29
N LEU A 57 -68.26 57.72 5.04
CA LEU A 57 -67.64 56.50 4.52
C LEU A 57 -66.25 56.26 5.11
N THR A 58 -65.45 57.32 5.33
CA THR A 58 -64.16 57.22 6.02
C THR A 58 -64.35 57.01 7.51
N LEU A 59 -65.35 57.63 8.15
CA LEU A 59 -65.72 57.36 9.54
C LEU A 59 -66.21 55.91 9.66
N LEU A 60 -67.06 55.41 8.75
CA LEU A 60 -67.48 54.00 8.74
C LEU A 60 -66.31 53.06 8.47
N ALA A 61 -65.36 53.43 7.61
CA ALA A 61 -64.18 52.60 7.31
C ALA A 61 -63.19 52.56 8.48
N VAL A 62 -62.97 53.69 9.16
CA VAL A 62 -62.02 53.84 10.28
C VAL A 62 -62.63 53.33 11.59
N PHE A 63 -63.93 53.54 11.83
CA PHE A 63 -64.66 53.07 13.01
C PHE A 63 -65.36 51.71 12.84
N ARG A 64 -65.20 51.02 11.70
CA ARG A 64 -65.79 49.70 11.46
C ARG A 64 -65.33 48.64 12.47
N GLN A 65 -64.06 48.68 12.85
CA GLN A 65 -63.47 47.72 13.80
C GLN A 65 -63.89 47.94 15.26
N PRO A 66 -63.90 49.17 15.82
CA PRO A 66 -64.34 49.38 17.20
C PRO A 66 -65.85 49.19 17.43
N LEU A 67 -66.72 49.51 16.46
CA LEU A 67 -68.17 49.28 16.61
C LEU A 67 -68.57 47.80 16.45
N ALA A 68 -67.91 47.04 15.57
CA ALA A 68 -68.14 45.59 15.44
C ALA A 68 -67.74 44.83 16.71
N ASN A 69 -66.64 45.25 17.35
CA ASN A 69 -66.14 44.66 18.59
C ASN A 69 -67.00 44.97 19.83
N LEU A 70 -67.84 46.01 19.78
CA LEU A 70 -68.73 46.39 20.89
C LEU A 70 -70.10 45.69 20.82
N PHE A 71 -70.53 45.26 19.62
CA PHE A 71 -71.87 44.68 19.40
C PHE A 71 -71.85 43.18 19.03
N TRP A 72 -70.73 42.58 18.59
CA TRP A 72 -70.67 41.15 18.20
C TRP A 72 -69.36 40.46 18.65
N PRO A 73 -69.36 39.72 19.78
CA PRO A 73 -68.20 38.94 20.25
C PRO A 73 -67.72 37.86 19.24
N ASP A 74 -68.59 37.42 18.31
CA ASP A 74 -68.26 36.38 17.32
C ASP A 74 -67.11 36.77 16.37
N THR A 75 -66.95 38.06 16.06
CA THR A 75 -65.93 38.53 15.10
C THR A 75 -64.50 38.48 15.65
N ARG A 76 -64.32 38.77 16.94
CA ARG A 76 -63.02 38.72 17.61
C ARG A 76 -62.55 37.29 17.83
N ILE A 77 -63.46 36.38 18.18
CA ILE A 77 -63.16 34.95 18.33
C ILE A 77 -62.73 34.37 16.97
N GLN A 78 -63.43 34.70 15.87
CA GLN A 78 -63.04 34.25 14.54
C GLN A 78 -61.64 34.73 14.13
N GLN A 79 -61.29 35.98 14.41
CA GLN A 79 -59.94 36.50 14.17
C GLN A 79 -58.86 35.75 14.96
N LEU A 80 -59.12 35.40 16.22
CA LEU A 80 -58.20 34.60 17.03
C LEU A 80 -58.03 33.18 16.46
N LEU A 81 -59.10 32.54 16.00
CA LEU A 81 -59.05 31.22 15.38
C LEU A 81 -58.25 31.24 14.05
N ASP A 82 -58.46 32.26 13.22
CA ASP A 82 -57.75 32.44 11.94
C ASP A 82 -56.25 32.70 12.18
N ASN A 83 -55.92 33.55 13.15
CA ASN A 83 -54.53 33.82 13.55
C ASN A 83 -53.87 32.57 14.16
N GLY A 84 -54.58 31.81 14.98
CA GLY A 84 -54.11 30.54 15.53
C GLY A 84 -53.82 29.50 14.44
N GLN A 85 -54.68 29.43 13.43
CA GLN A 85 -54.49 28.54 12.27
C GLN A 85 -53.29 28.97 11.43
N ALA A 86 -53.09 30.27 11.21
CA ALA A 86 -51.92 30.80 10.52
C ALA A 86 -50.62 30.55 11.31
N ALA A 87 -50.63 30.75 12.63
CA ALA A 87 -49.50 30.47 13.50
C ALA A 87 -49.13 28.97 13.47
N LEU A 88 -50.13 28.08 13.53
CA LEU A 88 -49.96 26.63 13.42
C LEU A 88 -49.36 26.24 12.06
N ALA A 89 -49.88 26.80 10.96
CA ALA A 89 -49.36 26.55 9.61
C ALA A 89 -47.90 27.02 9.44
N SER A 90 -47.49 28.07 10.17
CA SER A 90 -46.11 28.55 10.19
C SER A 90 -45.18 27.75 11.12
N GLY A 91 -45.68 26.72 11.81
CA GLY A 91 -44.92 25.91 12.77
C GLY A 91 -44.67 26.58 14.13
N ARG A 92 -45.22 27.78 14.37
CA ARG A 92 -45.14 28.53 15.63
C ARG A 92 -46.20 28.05 16.62
N LEU A 93 -45.93 26.91 17.26
CA LEU A 93 -46.87 26.29 18.19
C LEU A 93 -47.02 27.10 19.49
N THR A 94 -45.92 27.64 20.01
CA THR A 94 -45.90 28.54 21.16
C THR A 94 -44.98 29.72 20.89
N ALA A 95 -45.31 30.87 21.45
CA ALA A 95 -44.43 32.03 21.42
C ALA A 95 -44.55 32.81 22.74
N PRO A 96 -43.43 33.27 23.36
CA PRO A 96 -43.46 34.04 24.60
C PRO A 96 -44.16 35.40 24.48
N ASP A 97 -44.21 35.95 23.28
CA ASP A 97 -44.87 37.23 22.94
C ASP A 97 -46.39 37.10 22.80
N GLY A 98 -46.95 35.90 23.00
CA GLY A 98 -48.37 35.62 22.88
C GLY A 98 -48.86 35.38 21.45
N THR A 99 -47.97 35.37 20.45
CA THR A 99 -48.31 35.17 19.03
C THR A 99 -48.28 33.70 18.56
N GLY A 100 -48.21 32.76 19.50
CA GLY A 100 -48.20 31.34 19.20
C GLY A 100 -49.60 30.76 18.98
N ALA A 101 -49.67 29.66 18.22
CA ALA A 101 -50.93 28.98 17.94
C ALA A 101 -51.67 28.58 19.23
N ARG A 102 -50.95 28.07 20.23
CA ARG A 102 -51.50 27.76 21.56
C ARG A 102 -52.18 28.97 22.18
N GLN A 103 -51.47 30.10 22.26
CA GLN A 103 -51.96 31.30 22.93
C GLN A 103 -53.20 31.88 22.22
N TYR A 104 -53.25 31.84 20.88
CA TYR A 104 -54.43 32.26 20.13
C TYR A 104 -55.66 31.38 20.40
N TYR A 105 -55.50 30.06 20.43
CA TYR A 105 -56.60 29.14 20.73
C TYR A 105 -57.02 29.14 22.20
N GLU A 106 -56.08 29.31 23.14
CA GLU A 106 -56.38 29.50 24.58
C GLU A 106 -57.14 30.82 24.80
N ALA A 107 -56.73 31.91 24.15
CA ALA A 107 -57.44 33.19 24.21
C ALA A 107 -58.86 33.08 23.61
N ALA A 108 -59.03 32.33 22.52
CA ALA A 108 -60.36 32.04 21.97
C ALA A 108 -61.21 31.20 22.94
N GLN A 109 -60.63 30.18 23.59
CA GLN A 109 -61.33 29.34 24.56
C GLN A 109 -61.70 30.09 25.85
N ALA A 110 -60.89 31.06 26.28
CA ALA A 110 -61.19 31.89 27.46
C ALA A 110 -62.35 32.86 27.22
N LEU A 111 -62.63 33.23 25.96
CA LEU A 111 -63.76 34.08 25.59
C LEU A 111 -65.06 33.29 25.45
N ASP A 112 -64.98 32.04 25.00
CA ASP A 112 -66.14 31.14 24.88
C ASP A 112 -65.70 29.68 25.08
N SER A 113 -66.09 29.09 26.22
CA SER A 113 -65.73 27.72 26.60
C SER A 113 -66.57 26.65 25.90
N ASP A 114 -67.73 27.01 25.36
CA ASP A 114 -68.71 26.04 24.85
C ASP A 114 -68.39 25.64 23.40
N ARG A 115 -67.65 26.48 22.69
CA ARG A 115 -67.27 26.31 21.29
C ARG A 115 -66.24 25.18 21.07
N SER A 116 -66.49 24.28 20.11
CA SER A 116 -65.61 23.13 19.84
C SER A 116 -64.38 23.51 19.02
N GLU A 117 -64.44 24.56 18.21
CA GLU A 117 -63.38 24.93 17.26
C GLU A 117 -62.05 25.32 17.93
N ALA A 118 -62.11 25.99 19.08
CA ALA A 118 -60.92 26.33 19.87
C ALA A 118 -60.29 25.08 20.50
N ARG A 119 -61.12 24.16 21.02
CA ARG A 119 -60.68 22.85 21.54
C ARG A 119 -60.05 22.00 20.44
N ASP A 120 -60.67 21.95 19.27
CA ASP A 120 -60.15 21.25 18.09
C ASP A 120 -58.83 21.88 17.62
N GLY A 121 -58.71 23.21 17.69
CA GLY A 121 -57.48 23.96 17.42
C GLY A 121 -56.34 23.55 18.36
N LEU A 122 -56.58 23.56 19.68
CA LEU A 122 -55.61 23.09 20.67
C LEU A 122 -55.23 21.62 20.47
N ALA A 123 -56.20 20.77 20.11
CA ALA A 123 -55.93 19.37 19.78
C ALA A 123 -55.10 19.19 18.49
N ARG A 124 -55.19 20.12 17.53
CA ARG A 124 -54.29 20.16 16.36
C ARG A 124 -52.89 20.61 16.78
N VAL A 125 -52.77 21.67 17.59
CA VAL A 125 -51.47 22.13 18.12
C VAL A 125 -50.77 21.01 18.91
N ALA A 126 -51.50 20.27 19.75
CA ALA A 126 -50.97 19.13 20.51
C ALA A 126 -50.40 18.02 19.61
N ARG A 127 -51.10 17.68 18.53
CA ARG A 127 -50.65 16.68 17.54
C ARG A 127 -49.42 17.15 16.78
N THR A 128 -49.40 18.41 16.33
CA THR A 128 -48.22 18.98 15.67
C THR A 128 -47.03 19.09 16.61
N ALA A 129 -47.24 19.38 17.90
CA ALA A 129 -46.18 19.36 18.91
C ALA A 129 -45.60 17.95 19.09
N LEU A 130 -46.45 16.92 19.08
CA LEU A 130 -45.99 15.53 19.14
C LEU A 130 -45.21 15.10 17.88
N GLU A 131 -45.61 15.58 16.70
CA GLU A 131 -44.84 15.40 15.46
C GLU A 131 -43.49 16.12 15.49
N GLN A 132 -43.44 17.37 15.99
CA GLN A 132 -42.19 18.09 16.22
C GLN A 132 -41.27 17.34 17.19
N ALA A 133 -41.81 16.76 18.27
CA ALA A 133 -41.04 15.93 19.20
C ALA A 133 -40.43 14.70 18.52
N ARG A 134 -41.18 14.00 17.65
CA ARG A 134 -40.67 12.86 16.86
C ARG A 134 -39.56 13.28 15.91
N GLN A 135 -39.75 14.40 15.19
CA GLN A 135 -38.74 14.93 14.26
C GLN A 135 -37.47 15.37 14.99
N ALA A 136 -37.59 16.06 16.12
CA ALA A 136 -36.47 16.46 16.95
C ALA A 136 -35.71 15.24 17.49
N THR A 137 -36.43 14.23 17.98
CA THR A 137 -35.84 12.94 18.41
C THR A 137 -35.07 12.25 17.27
N ALA A 138 -35.61 12.27 16.05
CA ALA A 138 -34.94 11.69 14.88
C ALA A 138 -33.67 12.45 14.46
N ARG A 139 -33.62 13.76 14.71
CA ARG A 139 -32.45 14.63 14.45
C ARG A 139 -31.41 14.62 15.57
N GLY A 140 -31.69 13.98 16.71
CA GLY A 140 -30.81 14.01 17.90
C GLY A 140 -30.90 15.31 18.71
N ASP A 141 -31.85 16.20 18.39
CA ASP A 141 -32.09 17.41 19.19
C ASP A 141 -33.04 17.08 20.34
N PHE A 142 -32.47 16.49 21.39
CA PHE A 142 -33.19 16.01 22.55
C PHE A 142 -33.84 17.14 23.36
N ALA A 143 -33.21 18.31 23.45
CA ALA A 143 -33.76 19.47 24.15
C ALA A 143 -35.04 20.00 23.46
N ALA A 144 -35.03 20.12 22.13
CA ALA A 144 -36.23 20.46 21.38
C ALA A 144 -37.31 19.37 21.47
N ALA A 145 -36.92 18.09 21.48
CA ALA A 145 -37.85 16.98 21.62
C ALA A 145 -38.58 16.99 22.97
N HIS A 146 -37.88 17.23 24.08
CA HIS A 146 -38.48 17.38 25.41
C HIS A 146 -39.44 18.57 25.47
N THR A 147 -39.04 19.71 24.91
CA THR A 147 -39.86 20.93 24.89
C THR A 147 -41.17 20.71 24.13
N ALA A 148 -41.09 20.10 22.94
CA ALA A 148 -42.26 19.81 22.12
C ALA A 148 -43.17 18.72 22.73
N LEU A 149 -42.58 17.70 23.39
CA LEU A 149 -43.33 16.67 24.10
C LEU A 149 -44.03 17.23 25.35
N ALA A 150 -43.38 18.13 26.09
CA ALA A 150 -43.97 18.82 27.23
C ALA A 150 -45.20 19.65 26.80
N LEU A 151 -45.08 20.38 25.70
CA LEU A 151 -46.19 21.13 25.10
C LEU A 151 -47.36 20.20 24.68
N ALA A 152 -47.06 19.06 24.03
CA ALA A 152 -48.08 18.09 23.64
C ALA A 152 -48.83 17.50 24.85
N ASN A 153 -48.11 17.25 25.96
CA ASN A 153 -48.70 16.78 27.21
C ASN A 153 -49.55 17.85 27.92
N GLU A 154 -49.11 19.12 27.92
CA GLU A 154 -49.88 20.25 28.46
C GLU A 154 -51.23 20.40 27.74
N LEU A 155 -51.24 20.20 26.42
CA LEU A 155 -52.43 20.25 25.58
C LEU A 155 -53.22 18.92 25.50
N GLN A 156 -52.96 17.99 26.42
CA GLN A 156 -53.74 16.76 26.63
C GLN A 156 -53.82 15.81 25.41
N VAL A 157 -52.71 15.62 24.68
CA VAL A 157 -52.61 14.57 23.65
C VAL A 157 -52.90 13.17 24.23
N PRO A 158 -53.45 12.19 23.47
CA PRO A 158 -53.70 10.85 23.97
C PRO A 158 -52.45 10.20 24.62
N ARG A 159 -52.60 9.71 25.86
CA ARG A 159 -51.48 9.18 26.68
C ARG A 159 -50.68 8.09 25.98
N ALA A 160 -51.34 7.23 25.21
CA ALA A 160 -50.68 6.15 24.47
C ALA A 160 -49.69 6.69 23.41
N GLU A 161 -50.06 7.77 22.71
CA GLU A 161 -49.20 8.38 21.68
C GLU A 161 -48.02 9.12 22.30
N ALA A 162 -48.25 9.89 23.37
CA ALA A 162 -47.18 10.56 24.12
C ALA A 162 -46.19 9.56 24.74
N ALA A 163 -46.69 8.47 25.32
CA ALA A 163 -45.86 7.43 25.92
C ALA A 163 -44.95 6.74 24.87
N GLY A 164 -45.47 6.50 23.67
CA GLY A 164 -44.68 5.95 22.56
C GLY A 164 -43.51 6.84 22.15
N VAL A 165 -43.73 8.16 22.03
CA VAL A 165 -42.68 9.13 21.70
C VAL A 165 -41.69 9.30 22.86
N ALA A 166 -42.17 9.35 24.11
CA ALA A 166 -41.32 9.45 25.30
C ALA A 166 -40.37 8.24 25.45
N GLU A 167 -40.85 7.03 25.16
CA GLU A 167 -40.01 5.83 25.16
C GLU A 167 -38.96 5.86 24.04
N GLN A 168 -39.33 6.30 22.83
CA GLN A 168 -38.38 6.45 21.72
C GLN A 168 -37.29 7.50 22.03
N LEU A 169 -37.69 8.62 22.62
CA LEU A 169 -36.77 9.68 23.06
C LEU A 169 -35.78 9.13 24.11
N ARG A 170 -36.27 8.50 25.17
CA ARG A 170 -35.41 7.88 26.21
C ARG A 170 -34.45 6.85 25.62
N LYS A 171 -34.91 5.99 24.70
CA LYS A 171 -34.05 4.98 24.05
C LYS A 171 -32.93 5.62 23.21
N ARG A 172 -33.25 6.69 22.48
CA ARG A 172 -32.27 7.42 21.65
C ARG A 172 -31.26 8.18 22.50
N GLU A 173 -31.71 8.87 23.54
CA GLU A 173 -30.84 9.55 24.50
C GLU A 173 -29.89 8.58 25.22
N ALA A 174 -30.39 7.44 25.68
CA ALA A 174 -29.56 6.44 26.32
C ALA A 174 -28.50 5.85 25.37
N ALA A 175 -28.85 5.68 24.09
CA ALA A 175 -27.89 5.24 23.07
C ALA A 175 -26.82 6.32 22.80
N ASP A 176 -27.21 7.59 22.70
CA ASP A 176 -26.30 8.70 22.47
C ASP A 176 -25.35 8.95 23.65
N ALA A 177 -25.86 8.93 24.89
CA ALA A 177 -25.05 8.99 26.10
C ALA A 177 -24.03 7.84 26.19
N GLY A 178 -24.39 6.66 25.69
CA GLY A 178 -23.47 5.53 25.56
C GLY A 178 -22.33 5.80 24.58
N ILE A 179 -22.61 6.51 23.47
CA ILE A 179 -21.60 6.90 22.46
C ILE A 179 -20.68 7.98 23.01
N GLU A 180 -21.20 9.00 23.70
CA GLU A 180 -20.39 10.03 24.36
C GLU A 180 -19.44 9.41 25.40
N SER A 181 -19.93 8.44 26.18
CA SER A 181 -19.09 7.70 27.13
C SER A 181 -17.98 6.91 26.42
N LEU A 182 -18.28 6.26 25.29
CA LEU A 182 -17.29 5.54 24.48
C LEU A 182 -16.25 6.50 23.90
N LEU A 183 -16.67 7.65 23.38
CA LEU A 183 -15.76 8.66 22.84
C LEU A 183 -14.83 9.19 23.94
N LYS A 184 -15.37 9.49 25.12
CA LYS A 184 -14.57 9.90 26.27
C LYS A 184 -13.52 8.84 26.66
N GLN A 185 -13.91 7.57 26.73
CA GLN A 185 -12.98 6.47 27.00
C GLN A 185 -11.90 6.36 25.93
N ALA A 186 -12.24 6.58 24.65
CA ALA A 186 -11.29 6.56 23.55
C ALA A 186 -10.24 7.67 23.69
N LEU A 187 -10.67 8.90 24.02
CA LEU A 187 -9.79 10.05 24.22
C LEU A 187 -8.91 9.88 25.48
N GLU A 188 -9.44 9.28 26.55
CA GLU A 188 -8.65 8.92 27.74
C GLU A 188 -7.59 7.85 27.40
N ALA A 189 -7.95 6.83 26.62
CA ALA A 189 -7.01 5.82 26.14
C ALA A 189 -5.91 6.43 25.24
N GLN A 190 -6.28 7.36 24.36
CA GLN A 190 -5.33 8.11 23.52
C GLN A 190 -4.36 8.92 24.38
N ALA A 191 -4.85 9.67 25.36
CA ALA A 191 -4.01 10.46 26.27
C ALA A 191 -3.08 9.57 27.12
N ALA A 192 -3.48 8.34 27.42
CA ALA A 192 -2.65 7.35 28.10
C ALA A 192 -1.64 6.65 27.17
N GLY A 193 -1.65 6.95 25.86
CA GLY A 193 -0.82 6.28 24.84
C GLY A 193 -1.28 4.85 24.52
N HIS A 194 -2.46 4.46 25.00
CA HIS A 194 -3.07 3.16 24.73
C HIS A 194 -3.84 3.20 23.40
N LEU A 195 -3.09 3.14 22.30
CA LEU A 195 -3.62 3.40 20.95
C LEU A 195 -4.29 2.17 20.31
N ASP A 196 -3.75 0.98 20.54
CA ASP A 196 -4.22 -0.28 19.96
C ASP A 196 -3.74 -1.49 20.77
N GLY A 197 -4.21 -2.70 20.42
CA GLY A 197 -3.76 -3.97 20.99
C GLY A 197 -4.83 -4.70 21.80
N ASP A 198 -5.87 -3.99 22.25
CA ASP A 198 -7.04 -4.57 22.89
C ASP A 198 -8.31 -3.74 22.63
N PRO A 199 -9.52 -4.27 22.92
CA PRO A 199 -10.78 -3.58 22.62
C PRO A 199 -11.03 -2.28 23.39
N ALA A 200 -10.29 -2.01 24.47
CA ALA A 200 -10.37 -0.79 25.26
C ALA A 200 -9.34 0.27 24.82
N ALA A 201 -8.54 -0.02 23.80
CA ALA A 201 -7.63 0.94 23.20
C ALA A 201 -8.37 2.01 22.37
N ALA A 202 -7.69 3.14 22.12
CA ALA A 202 -8.29 4.29 21.46
C ALA A 202 -8.86 3.97 20.07
N LEU A 203 -8.09 3.32 19.18
CA LEU A 203 -8.52 3.06 17.80
C LEU A 203 -9.74 2.12 17.71
N PRO A 204 -9.80 0.97 18.42
CA PRO A 204 -11.01 0.14 18.48
C PRO A 204 -12.24 0.86 19.04
N LEU A 205 -12.07 1.71 20.06
CA LEU A 205 -13.16 2.50 20.62
C LEU A 205 -13.69 3.53 19.62
N LEU A 206 -12.79 4.26 18.95
CA LEU A 206 -13.14 5.20 17.87
C LEU A 206 -13.82 4.48 16.71
N GLN A 207 -13.33 3.31 16.30
CA GLN A 207 -13.97 2.47 15.28
C GLN A 207 -15.40 2.10 15.66
N ARG A 208 -15.65 1.80 16.94
CA ARG A 208 -17.00 1.48 17.45
C ARG A 208 -17.90 2.71 17.47
N VAL A 209 -17.39 3.88 17.85
CA VAL A 209 -18.11 5.15 17.75
C VAL A 209 -18.50 5.42 16.29
N LEU A 210 -17.56 5.29 15.35
CA LEU A 210 -17.80 5.53 13.93
C LEU A 210 -18.70 4.49 13.25
N ALA A 211 -18.73 3.26 13.75
CA ALA A 211 -19.70 2.25 13.30
C ALA A 211 -21.14 2.61 13.69
N LEU A 212 -21.33 3.34 14.80
CA LEU A 212 -22.64 3.82 15.27
C LEU A 212 -23.00 5.20 14.69
N GLN A 213 -22.02 6.09 14.56
CA GLN A 213 -22.15 7.44 14.02
C GLN A 213 -21.00 7.74 13.03
N PRO A 214 -21.16 7.40 11.74
CA PRO A 214 -20.09 7.55 10.74
C PRO A 214 -19.59 8.98 10.52
N ASN A 215 -20.42 9.98 10.81
CA ASN A 215 -20.13 11.40 10.59
C ASN A 215 -19.77 12.14 11.89
N ARG A 216 -19.37 11.43 12.95
CA ARG A 216 -18.95 12.07 14.20
C ARG A 216 -17.56 12.68 14.01
N ILE A 217 -17.51 14.01 13.88
CA ILE A 217 -16.30 14.76 13.50
C ILE A 217 -15.16 14.49 14.49
N GLU A 218 -15.43 14.57 15.80
CA GLU A 218 -14.43 14.41 16.85
C GLU A 218 -13.77 13.02 16.80
N ALA A 219 -14.55 11.98 16.46
CA ALA A 219 -14.02 10.62 16.34
C ALA A 219 -13.22 10.42 15.03
N LEU A 220 -13.61 11.10 13.95
CA LEU A 220 -12.86 11.10 12.69
C LEU A 220 -11.51 11.80 12.86
N GLU A 221 -11.51 13.01 13.43
CA GLU A 221 -10.31 13.81 13.70
C GLU A 221 -9.35 13.07 14.64
N ALA A 222 -9.85 12.57 15.78
CA ALA A 222 -9.01 11.84 16.73
C ALA A 222 -8.37 10.59 16.10
N ARG A 223 -9.10 9.87 15.24
CA ARG A 223 -8.55 8.73 14.51
C ARG A 223 -7.49 9.19 13.51
N GLU A 224 -7.75 10.22 12.72
CA GLU A 224 -6.81 10.75 11.73
C GLU A 224 -5.49 11.20 12.38
N ASP A 225 -5.57 11.90 13.51
CA ASP A 225 -4.40 12.32 14.28
C ASP A 225 -3.56 11.11 14.74
N ILE A 226 -4.20 10.10 15.33
CA ILE A 226 -3.52 8.88 15.78
C ILE A 226 -2.85 8.15 14.60
N LEU A 227 -3.55 8.02 13.47
CA LEU A 227 -3.01 7.32 12.30
C LEU A 227 -1.83 8.09 11.68
N SER A 228 -1.92 9.42 11.62
CA SER A 228 -0.82 10.28 11.16
C SER A 228 0.41 10.15 12.06
N ASP A 229 0.22 10.16 13.38
CA ASP A 229 1.29 9.96 14.36
C ASP A 229 1.96 8.58 14.21
N LEU A 230 1.17 7.51 14.01
CA LEU A 230 1.70 6.16 13.78
C LEU A 230 2.53 6.09 12.49
N LEU A 231 2.13 6.79 11.42
CA LEU A 231 2.90 6.85 10.18
C LEU A 231 4.20 7.67 10.34
N GLN A 232 4.17 8.77 11.11
CA GLN A 232 5.38 9.52 11.46
C GLN A 232 6.35 8.68 12.31
N GLN A 233 5.82 7.91 13.27
CA GLN A 233 6.60 6.96 14.05
C GLN A 233 7.21 5.87 13.15
N ALA A 234 6.46 5.35 12.18
CA ALA A 234 6.95 4.38 11.20
C ALA A 234 8.15 4.94 10.41
N GLY A 235 8.08 6.20 9.99
CA GLY A 235 9.21 6.91 9.38
C GLY A 235 10.44 6.98 10.30
N THR A 236 10.21 7.28 11.58
CA THR A 236 11.29 7.41 12.58
C THR A 236 12.00 6.09 12.85
N VAL A 237 11.26 4.99 13.04
CA VAL A 237 11.86 3.66 13.28
C VAL A 237 12.54 3.11 12.02
N MET A 238 11.99 3.39 10.85
CA MET A 238 12.62 3.05 9.57
C MET A 238 13.94 3.79 9.36
N ALA A 239 14.03 5.06 9.75
CA ALA A 239 15.28 5.83 9.70
C ALA A 239 16.38 5.23 10.60
N ARG A 240 15.99 4.53 11.68
CA ARG A 240 16.91 3.78 12.55
C ARG A 240 17.25 2.37 12.02
N GLY A 241 16.61 1.95 10.93
CA GLY A 241 16.83 0.66 10.27
C GLY A 241 15.89 -0.45 10.72
N ASP A 242 14.91 -0.17 11.58
CA ASP A 242 13.92 -1.15 12.05
C ASP A 242 12.74 -1.22 11.07
N LEU A 243 12.92 -2.03 10.03
CA LEU A 243 11.91 -2.23 8.99
C LEU A 243 10.70 -3.04 9.49
N GLU A 244 10.90 -3.91 10.49
CA GLU A 244 9.84 -4.74 11.04
C GLU A 244 8.85 -3.88 11.84
N ALA A 245 9.36 -3.02 12.74
CA ALA A 245 8.51 -2.08 13.46
C ALA A 245 7.77 -1.14 12.50
N ALA A 246 8.45 -0.61 11.48
CA ALA A 246 7.82 0.25 10.47
C ALA A 246 6.70 -0.48 9.71
N GLY A 247 6.96 -1.71 9.26
CA GLY A 247 5.98 -2.52 8.54
C GLY A 247 4.74 -2.87 9.36
N ARG A 248 4.91 -3.13 10.67
CA ARG A 248 3.79 -3.34 11.60
C ARG A 248 2.92 -2.11 11.73
N LEU A 249 3.52 -0.93 11.99
CA LEU A 249 2.78 0.34 12.10
C LEU A 249 2.00 0.67 10.82
N ILE A 250 2.63 0.52 9.65
CA ILE A 250 1.97 0.77 8.36
C ILE A 250 0.82 -0.22 8.11
N THR A 251 1.01 -1.49 8.47
CA THR A 251 -0.05 -2.51 8.34
C THR A 251 -1.22 -2.24 9.28
N GLN A 252 -0.92 -1.79 10.50
CA GLN A 252 -1.92 -1.38 11.49
C GLN A 252 -2.76 -0.21 10.99
N VAL A 253 -2.12 0.85 10.48
CA VAL A 253 -2.83 2.01 9.91
C VAL A 253 -3.75 1.59 8.76
N ARG A 254 -3.24 0.77 7.83
CA ARG A 254 -4.06 0.21 6.73
C ARG A 254 -5.26 -0.60 7.22
N GLY A 255 -5.15 -1.24 8.38
CA GLY A 255 -6.24 -2.01 9.00
C GLY A 255 -7.40 -1.14 9.49
N TYR A 256 -7.12 0.07 9.95
CA TYR A 256 -8.13 1.04 10.41
C TYR A 256 -8.64 1.95 9.29
N ASP A 257 -7.72 2.44 8.45
CA ASP A 257 -8.06 3.27 7.30
C ASP A 257 -7.10 3.01 6.12
N GLY A 258 -7.58 2.21 5.17
CA GLY A 258 -6.84 1.94 3.92
C GLY A 258 -6.78 3.14 2.95
N GLY A 259 -7.60 4.17 3.18
CA GLY A 259 -7.67 5.39 2.37
C GLY A 259 -6.92 6.59 2.96
N HIS A 260 -6.21 6.40 4.08
CA HIS A 260 -5.52 7.48 4.79
C HIS A 260 -4.53 8.23 3.88
N VAL A 261 -4.52 9.57 3.96
CA VAL A 261 -3.80 10.45 3.01
C VAL A 261 -2.29 10.18 2.95
N ASP A 262 -1.65 9.92 4.09
CA ASP A 262 -0.20 9.68 4.18
C ASP A 262 0.23 8.22 3.96
N LEU A 263 -0.73 7.29 3.93
CA LEU A 263 -0.43 5.86 3.83
C LEU A 263 0.33 5.49 2.54
N PRO A 264 -0.03 6.00 1.35
CA PRO A 264 0.73 5.72 0.12
C PRO A 264 2.20 6.16 0.21
N ALA A 265 2.46 7.33 0.80
CA ALA A 265 3.82 7.86 0.95
C ALA A 265 4.65 7.01 1.93
N ALA A 266 4.04 6.56 3.02
CA ALA A 266 4.67 5.65 3.98
C ALA A 266 4.99 4.28 3.35
N GLN A 267 4.04 3.70 2.60
CA GLN A 267 4.23 2.44 1.88
C GLN A 267 5.35 2.52 0.84
N ALA A 268 5.39 3.60 0.04
CA ALA A 268 6.46 3.83 -0.92
C ALA A 268 7.83 3.99 -0.23
N SER A 269 7.86 4.58 0.96
CA SER A 269 9.09 4.73 1.74
C SER A 269 9.57 3.40 2.32
N LEU A 270 8.66 2.57 2.83
CA LEU A 270 8.97 1.20 3.27
C LEU A 270 9.52 0.35 2.11
N ALA A 271 8.88 0.39 0.94
CA ALA A 271 9.35 -0.34 -0.24
C ALA A 271 10.78 0.06 -0.63
N ARG A 272 11.09 1.37 -0.66
CA ARG A 272 12.45 1.88 -0.92
C ARG A 272 13.46 1.42 0.13
N ALA A 273 13.07 1.40 1.40
CA ALA A 273 13.94 0.94 2.48
C ALA A 273 14.23 -0.56 2.40
N ILE A 274 13.24 -1.37 2.04
CA ILE A 274 13.38 -2.81 1.75
C ILE A 274 14.35 -3.02 0.58
N ASP A 275 14.18 -2.30 -0.53
CA ASP A 275 15.05 -2.40 -1.70
C ASP A 275 16.51 -2.06 -1.37
N GLU A 276 16.72 -1.00 -0.59
CA GLU A 276 18.06 -0.65 -0.09
C GLU A 276 18.65 -1.74 0.80
N ARG A 277 17.86 -2.32 1.71
CA ARG A 277 18.32 -3.39 2.60
C ARG A 277 18.70 -4.65 1.84
N LEU A 278 17.91 -5.03 0.83
CA LEU A 278 18.20 -6.14 -0.08
C LEU A 278 19.49 -5.90 -0.87
N ARG A 279 19.67 -4.70 -1.46
CA ARG A 279 20.90 -4.35 -2.20
C ARG A 279 22.15 -4.42 -1.32
N ARG A 280 22.05 -4.02 -0.05
CA ARG A 280 23.14 -4.16 0.93
C ARG A 280 23.40 -5.63 1.27
N ALA A 281 22.36 -6.42 1.52
CA ALA A 281 22.47 -7.85 1.81
C ALA A 281 23.12 -8.62 0.64
N ASP A 282 22.70 -8.35 -0.60
CA ASP A 282 23.30 -8.91 -1.81
C ASP A 282 24.79 -8.52 -1.94
N THR A 283 25.15 -7.29 -1.56
CA THR A 283 26.53 -6.83 -1.57
C THR A 283 27.36 -7.53 -0.49
N ASP A 284 26.82 -7.74 0.70
CA ASP A 284 27.46 -8.50 1.77
C ASP A 284 27.66 -9.96 1.37
N LEU A 285 26.66 -10.58 0.72
CA LEU A 285 26.76 -11.93 0.19
C LEU A 285 27.88 -12.03 -0.86
N ARG A 286 27.92 -11.13 -1.84
CA ARG A 286 29.00 -11.09 -2.87
C ARG A 286 30.38 -10.91 -2.28
N ARG A 287 30.50 -10.18 -1.16
CA ARG A 287 31.76 -9.95 -0.44
C ARG A 287 32.10 -11.06 0.56
N GLY A 288 31.30 -12.14 0.63
CA GLY A 288 31.51 -13.26 1.55
C GLY A 288 31.21 -12.94 3.02
N ARG A 289 30.57 -11.81 3.32
CA ARG A 289 30.17 -11.41 4.68
C ARG A 289 28.85 -12.06 5.06
N LEU A 290 28.86 -13.40 5.16
CA LEU A 290 27.65 -14.21 5.25
C LEU A 290 26.77 -13.83 6.45
N ALA A 291 27.33 -13.55 7.62
CA ALA A 291 26.55 -13.15 8.80
C ALA A 291 25.77 -11.84 8.59
N LYS A 292 26.40 -10.81 8.00
CA LYS A 292 25.74 -9.53 7.69
C LYS A 292 24.67 -9.68 6.61
N ALA A 293 24.91 -10.55 5.63
CA ALA A 293 23.92 -10.91 4.63
C ALA A 293 22.71 -11.62 5.28
N THR A 294 22.95 -12.54 6.24
CA THR A 294 21.90 -13.20 7.03
C THR A 294 21.01 -12.18 7.72
N GLU A 295 21.59 -11.24 8.48
CA GLU A 295 20.87 -10.16 9.16
C GLU A 295 20.01 -9.35 8.17
N GLY A 296 20.53 -9.12 6.96
CA GLY A 296 19.84 -8.34 5.94
C GLY A 296 18.64 -8.99 5.32
N TYR A 297 18.75 -10.24 4.91
CA TYR A 297 17.60 -10.94 4.36
C TYR A 297 16.55 -11.24 5.44
N ARG A 298 16.95 -11.55 6.67
CA ARG A 298 16.00 -11.76 7.78
C ARG A 298 15.20 -10.51 8.12
N ALA A 299 15.84 -9.34 8.19
CA ALA A 299 15.15 -8.08 8.45
C ALA A 299 14.06 -7.79 7.39
N VAL A 300 14.33 -8.13 6.12
CA VAL A 300 13.34 -7.97 5.05
C VAL A 300 12.22 -9.02 5.15
N GLN A 301 12.56 -10.27 5.47
CA GLN A 301 11.57 -11.33 5.67
C GLN A 301 10.59 -11.00 6.79
N SER A 302 11.07 -10.45 7.91
CA SER A 302 10.18 -10.00 9.00
C SER A 302 9.30 -8.82 8.60
N ALA A 303 9.83 -7.87 7.83
CA ALA A 303 9.12 -6.65 7.46
C ALA A 303 8.10 -6.81 6.32
N ALA A 304 8.40 -7.68 5.35
CA ALA A 304 7.64 -7.81 4.11
C ALA A 304 7.15 -9.24 3.83
N GLY A 305 7.33 -10.16 4.77
CA GLY A 305 6.89 -11.55 4.64
C GLY A 305 7.50 -12.24 3.42
N ASP A 306 6.64 -12.64 2.47
CA ASP A 306 6.97 -13.51 1.34
C ASP A 306 7.64 -12.80 0.13
N ASP A 307 8.48 -11.78 0.38
CA ASP A 307 9.24 -11.13 -0.69
C ASP A 307 10.12 -12.16 -1.43
N ALA A 308 9.84 -12.35 -2.72
CA ALA A 308 10.51 -13.36 -3.54
C ALA A 308 12.02 -13.14 -3.66
N ARG A 309 12.48 -11.88 -3.64
CA ARG A 309 13.91 -11.53 -3.72
C ARG A 309 14.61 -11.86 -2.42
N ALA A 310 13.95 -11.63 -1.27
CA ALA A 310 14.45 -12.04 0.03
C ALA A 310 14.60 -13.57 0.10
N ARG A 311 13.57 -14.33 -0.32
CA ARG A 311 13.62 -15.81 -0.39
C ARG A 311 14.77 -16.30 -1.27
N GLN A 312 14.88 -15.79 -2.50
CA GLN A 312 15.98 -16.15 -3.39
C GLN A 312 17.35 -15.76 -2.81
N GLY A 313 17.44 -14.65 -2.08
CA GLY A 313 18.63 -14.25 -1.34
C GLY A 313 19.02 -15.26 -0.24
N ILE A 314 18.04 -15.71 0.55
CA ILE A 314 18.21 -16.71 1.61
C ILE A 314 18.67 -18.06 1.03
N GLU A 315 18.11 -18.49 -0.11
CA GLU A 315 18.56 -19.71 -0.80
C GLU A 315 20.02 -19.62 -1.25
N ARG A 316 20.41 -18.50 -1.87
CA ARG A 316 21.82 -18.25 -2.26
C ARG A 316 22.74 -18.18 -1.06
N LEU A 317 22.27 -17.63 0.06
CA LEU A 317 23.01 -17.57 1.31
C LEU A 317 23.19 -18.97 1.93
N ALA A 318 22.16 -19.81 1.93
CA ALA A 318 22.24 -21.20 2.36
C ALA A 318 23.26 -21.99 1.52
N ALA A 319 23.23 -21.82 0.19
CA ALA A 319 24.23 -22.41 -0.71
C ALA A 319 25.66 -21.92 -0.40
N ALA A 320 25.83 -20.63 -0.07
CA ALA A 320 27.14 -20.09 0.31
C ALA A 320 27.66 -20.64 1.64
N TYR A 321 26.79 -20.83 2.65
CA TYR A 321 27.17 -21.50 3.90
C TYR A 321 27.48 -22.99 3.67
N ALA A 322 26.72 -23.68 2.83
CA ALA A 322 26.98 -25.07 2.46
C ALA A 322 28.35 -25.21 1.74
N GLU A 323 28.67 -24.29 0.84
CA GLU A 323 30.01 -24.23 0.22
C GLU A 323 31.11 -24.00 1.24
N SER A 324 30.90 -23.07 2.18
CA SER A 324 31.83 -22.85 3.28
C SER A 324 32.04 -24.13 4.10
N ALA A 325 30.97 -24.85 4.42
CA ALA A 325 31.04 -26.13 5.13
C ALA A 325 31.87 -27.17 4.36
N ARG A 326 31.70 -27.28 3.03
CA ARG A 326 32.50 -28.19 2.18
C ARG A 326 33.97 -27.84 2.19
N ARG A 327 34.33 -26.56 2.03
CA ARG A 327 35.72 -26.11 2.09
C ARG A 327 36.37 -26.45 3.44
N GLN A 328 35.67 -26.14 4.53
CA GLN A 328 36.14 -26.44 5.88
C GLN A 328 36.29 -27.94 6.14
N ALA A 329 35.35 -28.76 5.64
CA ALA A 329 35.44 -30.21 5.71
C ALA A 329 36.62 -30.77 4.89
N GLY A 330 36.90 -30.19 3.72
CA GLY A 330 38.05 -30.54 2.88
C GLY A 330 39.39 -30.26 3.56
N ASP A 331 39.44 -29.21 4.37
CA ASP A 331 40.60 -28.85 5.20
C ASP A 331 40.64 -29.62 6.55
N TYR A 332 39.74 -30.60 6.75
CA TYR A 332 39.56 -31.36 8.00
C TYR A 332 39.23 -30.50 9.24
N ARG A 333 38.73 -29.26 9.05
CA ARG A 333 38.24 -28.37 10.10
C ARG A 333 36.77 -28.67 10.41
N PHE A 334 36.52 -29.84 11.00
CA PHE A 334 35.17 -30.39 11.12
C PHE A 334 34.20 -29.58 11.98
N SER A 335 34.67 -28.92 13.05
CA SER A 335 33.83 -28.07 13.90
C SER A 335 33.31 -26.84 13.15
N GLU A 336 34.19 -26.16 12.41
CA GLU A 336 33.84 -25.03 11.54
C GLU A 336 32.88 -25.46 10.42
N ALA A 337 33.12 -26.65 9.85
CA ALA A 337 32.25 -27.22 8.83
C ALA A 337 30.83 -27.51 9.36
N GLU A 338 30.71 -28.07 10.57
CA GLU A 338 29.42 -28.32 11.21
C GLU A 338 28.67 -27.03 11.53
N SER A 339 29.37 -26.01 12.06
CA SER A 339 28.77 -24.72 12.35
C SER A 339 28.20 -24.05 11.08
N ALA A 340 28.98 -24.03 9.99
CA ALA A 340 28.51 -23.49 8.71
C ALA A 340 27.33 -24.30 8.13
N LEU A 341 27.36 -25.63 8.25
CA LEU A 341 26.28 -26.50 7.79
C LEU A 341 24.99 -26.31 8.61
N ALA A 342 25.10 -26.06 9.92
CA ALA A 342 23.96 -25.75 10.77
C ALA A 342 23.28 -24.43 10.31
N GLN A 343 24.07 -23.39 10.05
CA GLN A 343 23.55 -22.12 9.50
C GLN A 343 22.85 -22.32 8.15
N ALA A 344 23.43 -23.13 7.26
CA ALA A 344 22.82 -23.44 5.97
C ALA A 344 21.46 -24.15 6.11
N ARG A 345 21.35 -25.10 7.05
CA ARG A 345 20.11 -25.83 7.35
C ARG A 345 19.04 -24.93 7.96
N GLU A 346 19.41 -24.01 8.84
CA GLU A 346 18.47 -23.06 9.44
C GLU A 346 17.82 -22.16 8.37
N LEU A 347 18.60 -21.78 7.36
CA LEU A 347 18.13 -20.92 6.27
C LEU A 347 17.31 -21.67 5.22
N SER A 348 17.75 -22.86 4.80
CA SER A 348 17.04 -23.64 3.78
C SER A 348 17.32 -25.14 3.98
N PRO A 349 16.51 -25.84 4.80
CA PRO A 349 16.72 -27.25 5.12
C PRO A 349 16.65 -28.17 3.89
N GLN A 350 15.82 -27.81 2.93
CA GLN A 350 15.54 -28.59 1.72
C GLN A 350 16.46 -28.25 0.54
N SER A 351 17.45 -27.36 0.73
CA SER A 351 18.37 -26.97 -0.34
C SER A 351 19.23 -28.16 -0.80
N PRO A 352 19.33 -28.42 -2.12
CA PRO A 352 20.23 -29.45 -2.65
C PRO A 352 21.69 -29.26 -2.21
N ALA A 353 22.16 -28.02 -2.18
CA ALA A 353 23.51 -27.67 -1.75
C ALA A 353 23.79 -28.08 -0.29
N VAL A 354 22.79 -27.97 0.59
CA VAL A 354 22.89 -28.44 1.97
C VAL A 354 23.04 -29.95 2.00
N GLY A 355 22.21 -30.69 1.27
CA GLY A 355 22.30 -32.15 1.14
C GLY A 355 23.68 -32.63 0.66
N GLU A 356 24.21 -31.98 -0.38
CA GLU A 356 25.57 -32.25 -0.89
C GLU A 356 26.66 -31.99 0.17
N ALA A 357 26.55 -30.90 0.92
CA ALA A 357 27.50 -30.57 1.98
C ALA A 357 27.46 -31.57 3.14
N VAL A 358 26.28 -32.07 3.52
CA VAL A 358 26.16 -33.16 4.52
C VAL A 358 26.94 -34.39 4.08
N GLN A 359 26.70 -34.84 2.85
CA GLN A 359 27.35 -36.04 2.32
C GLN A 359 28.86 -35.84 2.18
N TYR A 360 29.30 -34.66 1.73
CA TYR A 360 30.71 -34.33 1.61
C TYR A 360 31.41 -34.35 2.98
N LEU A 361 30.82 -33.77 4.02
CA LEU A 361 31.36 -33.79 5.38
C LEU A 361 31.50 -35.22 5.91
N ALA A 362 30.50 -36.08 5.69
CA ALA A 362 30.58 -37.49 6.07
C ALA A 362 31.72 -38.23 5.34
N ARG A 363 31.86 -38.02 4.02
CA ARG A 363 32.98 -38.58 3.25
C ARG A 363 34.35 -38.07 3.71
N ALA A 364 34.46 -36.78 4.04
CA ALA A 364 35.69 -36.18 4.55
C ALA A 364 36.09 -36.76 5.92
N ARG A 365 35.13 -37.09 6.78
CA ARG A 365 35.38 -37.80 8.05
C ARG A 365 35.86 -39.22 7.82
N ALA A 366 35.18 -39.96 6.94
CA ALA A 366 35.57 -41.32 6.59
C ALA A 366 36.97 -41.36 5.98
N SER A 367 37.30 -40.42 5.09
CA SER A 367 38.64 -40.30 4.50
C SER A 367 39.71 -39.94 5.54
N ARG A 368 39.37 -39.08 6.52
CA ARG A 368 40.28 -38.79 7.62
C ARG A 368 40.54 -40.00 8.52
N ALA A 369 39.51 -40.80 8.76
CA ALA A 369 39.59 -42.01 9.57
C ALA A 369 40.33 -43.17 8.85
N SER A 370 40.29 -43.21 7.52
CA SER A 370 40.97 -44.23 6.71
C SER A 370 42.43 -43.88 6.36
N LEU A 371 42.89 -42.67 6.68
CA LEU A 371 44.30 -42.31 6.55
C LEU A 371 45.12 -43.16 7.53
N PRO A 372 46.10 -43.96 7.06
CA PRO A 372 46.97 -44.74 7.95
C PRO A 372 47.73 -43.80 8.88
N PRO A 373 48.12 -44.27 10.09
CA PRO A 373 49.01 -43.50 10.96
C PRO A 373 50.25 -43.10 10.17
N SER A 374 50.68 -41.85 10.33
CA SER A 374 51.73 -41.24 9.51
C SER A 374 52.93 -42.18 9.34
N LEU A 375 53.37 -42.43 8.09
CA LEU A 375 54.56 -43.22 7.78
C LEU A 375 55.69 -42.91 8.77
N PRO A 376 56.43 -43.91 9.29
CA PRO A 376 57.59 -43.68 10.15
C PRO A 376 58.51 -42.63 9.52
N PRO A 377 59.07 -41.68 10.29
CA PRO A 377 59.82 -40.55 9.73
C PRO A 377 60.89 -40.95 8.72
N ARG A 378 61.61 -42.05 8.96
CA ARG A 378 62.64 -42.60 8.07
C ARG A 378 62.11 -43.12 6.74
N GLU A 379 60.92 -43.70 6.72
CA GLU A 379 60.30 -44.22 5.49
C GLU A 379 59.72 -43.08 4.66
N ARG A 380 59.08 -42.11 5.33
CA ARG A 380 58.62 -40.86 4.71
C ARG A 380 59.77 -40.11 4.04
N GLN A 381 60.92 -40.00 4.72
CA GLN A 381 62.12 -39.34 4.20
C GLN A 381 62.66 -40.05 2.95
N ARG A 382 62.80 -41.39 2.97
CA ARG A 382 63.22 -42.19 1.81
C ARG A 382 62.28 -42.04 0.62
N ARG A 383 60.97 -42.02 0.87
CA ARG A 383 59.94 -41.84 -0.18
C ARG A 383 60.02 -40.44 -0.80
N VAL A 384 60.19 -39.40 0.01
CA VAL A 384 60.39 -38.01 -0.46
C VAL A 384 61.64 -37.89 -1.32
N GLU A 385 62.76 -38.49 -0.90
CA GLU A 385 64.01 -38.48 -1.68
C GLU A 385 63.85 -39.16 -3.05
N SER A 386 63.20 -40.32 -3.09
CA SER A 386 62.89 -41.03 -4.35
C SER A 386 62.01 -40.20 -5.28
N LEU A 387 60.97 -39.53 -4.74
CA LEU A 387 60.09 -38.66 -5.52
C LEU A 387 60.81 -37.45 -6.09
N LEU A 388 61.66 -36.79 -5.29
CA LEU A 388 62.44 -35.64 -5.76
C LEU A 388 63.47 -36.03 -6.84
N ALA A 389 64.07 -37.22 -6.74
CA ALA A 389 64.95 -37.76 -7.78
C ALA A 389 64.20 -38.05 -9.09
N GLY A 390 63.05 -38.73 -9.01
CA GLY A 390 62.22 -39.01 -10.19
C GLY A 390 61.63 -37.74 -10.81
N MET A 391 61.35 -36.72 -10.01
CA MET A 391 60.93 -35.40 -10.48
C MET A 391 62.04 -34.73 -11.31
N ALA A 392 63.28 -34.72 -10.81
CA ALA A 392 64.42 -34.15 -11.53
C ALA A 392 64.69 -34.87 -12.87
N GLN A 393 64.48 -36.18 -12.93
CA GLN A 393 64.59 -36.95 -14.18
C GLN A 393 63.48 -36.58 -15.18
N ALA A 394 62.23 -36.43 -14.72
CA ALA A 394 61.12 -36.01 -15.57
C ALA A 394 61.34 -34.58 -16.10
N GLU A 395 61.81 -33.67 -15.27
CA GLU A 395 62.22 -32.32 -15.65
C GLU A 395 63.28 -32.33 -16.75
N ALA A 396 64.33 -33.15 -16.60
CA ALA A 396 65.41 -33.26 -17.60
C ALA A 396 64.90 -33.76 -18.97
N ARG A 397 63.82 -34.53 -19.00
CA ARG A 397 63.15 -34.98 -20.25
C ARG A 397 62.12 -33.98 -20.77
N GLY A 398 61.76 -32.96 -19.98
CA GLY A 398 60.68 -32.03 -20.30
C GLY A 398 59.27 -32.60 -20.04
N ASP A 399 59.16 -33.67 -19.27
CA ASP A 399 57.91 -34.33 -18.88
C ASP A 399 57.21 -33.54 -17.75
N TRP A 400 56.75 -32.33 -18.06
CA TRP A 400 56.23 -31.41 -17.04
C TRP A 400 54.90 -31.87 -16.43
N MET A 401 53.98 -32.35 -17.26
CA MET A 401 52.63 -32.83 -16.85
C MET A 401 52.24 -34.16 -17.51
N THR A 402 53.02 -34.61 -18.49
CA THR A 402 52.75 -35.84 -19.25
C THR A 402 54.02 -36.69 -19.25
N PRO A 403 53.93 -38.02 -19.04
CA PRO A 403 52.71 -38.81 -18.77
C PRO A 403 52.20 -38.67 -17.32
N PRO A 404 50.89 -38.90 -17.07
CA PRO A 404 50.30 -38.76 -15.75
C PRO A 404 50.90 -39.77 -14.76
N GLY A 405 51.14 -39.32 -13.52
CA GLY A 405 51.73 -40.12 -12.44
C GLY A 405 53.26 -40.16 -12.46
N GLU A 406 53.88 -39.88 -13.61
CA GLU A 406 55.33 -39.85 -13.78
C GLU A 406 55.87 -38.47 -14.17
N SER A 407 55.02 -37.46 -14.26
CA SER A 407 55.46 -36.11 -14.60
C SER A 407 56.24 -35.46 -13.45
N ALA A 408 57.04 -34.43 -13.77
CA ALA A 408 57.72 -33.62 -12.77
C ALA A 408 56.71 -32.99 -11.80
N TYR A 409 55.56 -32.52 -12.29
CA TYR A 409 54.50 -31.98 -11.45
C TYR A 409 53.91 -33.03 -10.49
N ASP A 410 53.56 -34.22 -10.99
CA ASP A 410 52.93 -35.26 -10.17
C ASP A 410 53.84 -35.74 -9.05
N ARG A 411 55.14 -35.93 -9.35
CA ARG A 411 56.13 -36.32 -8.35
C ARG A 411 56.37 -35.23 -7.31
N LEU A 412 56.36 -33.95 -7.73
CA LEU A 412 56.43 -32.82 -6.80
C LEU A 412 55.21 -32.78 -5.87
N ARG A 413 53.99 -32.96 -6.40
CA ARG A 413 52.75 -33.00 -5.61
C ARG A 413 52.75 -34.17 -4.62
N ALA A 414 53.19 -35.34 -5.05
CA ALA A 414 53.34 -36.50 -4.18
C ALA A 414 54.34 -36.23 -3.04
N ALA A 415 55.46 -35.55 -3.33
CA ALA A 415 56.44 -35.17 -2.31
C ALA A 415 55.88 -34.13 -1.32
N GLN A 416 55.13 -33.13 -1.81
CA GLN A 416 54.46 -32.13 -0.97
C GLN A 416 53.38 -32.75 -0.06
N ALA A 417 52.65 -33.75 -0.55
CA ALA A 417 51.66 -34.47 0.25
C ALA A 417 52.30 -35.27 1.40
N LEU A 418 53.52 -35.78 1.19
CA LEU A 418 54.25 -36.56 2.19
C LEU A 418 55.01 -35.69 3.20
N ALA A 419 55.60 -34.57 2.77
CA ALA A 419 56.39 -33.71 3.64
C ALA A 419 56.31 -32.23 3.20
N PRO A 420 55.21 -31.52 3.52
CA PRO A 420 54.98 -30.14 3.08
C PRO A 420 56.02 -29.15 3.65
N ASP A 421 56.51 -29.40 4.87
CA ASP A 421 57.44 -28.50 5.56
C ASP A 421 58.93 -28.77 5.23
N ASP A 422 59.23 -29.88 4.54
CA ASP A 422 60.61 -30.27 4.20
C ASP A 422 61.24 -29.20 3.29
N VAL A 423 62.40 -28.70 3.72
CA VAL A 423 63.14 -27.63 3.03
C VAL A 423 63.52 -28.06 1.61
N ARG A 424 63.80 -29.35 1.38
CA ARG A 424 64.16 -29.90 0.07
C ARG A 424 62.97 -29.89 -0.88
N VAL A 425 61.76 -30.19 -0.38
CA VAL A 425 60.53 -30.15 -1.17
C VAL A 425 60.17 -28.71 -1.54
N ARG A 426 60.30 -27.76 -0.60
CA ARG A 426 60.10 -26.33 -0.90
C ARG A 426 61.09 -25.80 -1.92
N ARG A 427 62.38 -26.16 -1.79
CA ARG A 427 63.43 -25.80 -2.76
C ARG A 427 63.20 -26.43 -4.13
N ALA A 428 62.72 -27.68 -4.17
CA ALA A 428 62.32 -28.34 -5.40
C ALA A 428 61.16 -27.62 -6.07
N ALA A 429 60.12 -27.23 -5.32
CA ALA A 429 58.99 -26.49 -5.84
C ALA A 429 59.39 -25.14 -6.48
N SER A 430 60.27 -24.37 -5.80
CA SER A 430 60.78 -23.11 -6.37
C SER A 430 61.60 -23.33 -7.64
N ARG A 431 62.40 -24.41 -7.68
CA ARG A 431 63.24 -24.75 -8.85
C ARG A 431 62.39 -25.16 -10.05
N VAL A 432 61.40 -26.02 -9.85
CA VAL A 432 60.48 -26.49 -10.92
C VAL A 432 59.68 -25.32 -11.47
N LEU A 433 59.22 -24.40 -10.63
CA LEU A 433 58.53 -23.18 -11.10
C LEU A 433 59.43 -22.33 -12.00
N ALA A 434 60.65 -22.03 -11.56
CA ALA A 434 61.60 -21.26 -12.34
C ALA A 434 61.96 -21.95 -13.68
N ALA A 435 62.11 -23.27 -13.66
CA ALA A 435 62.40 -24.05 -14.85
C ALA A 435 61.21 -24.13 -15.83
N ALA A 436 59.97 -24.21 -15.34
CA ALA A 436 58.76 -24.14 -16.18
C ALA A 436 58.62 -22.76 -16.86
N GLN A 437 58.90 -21.67 -16.13
CA GLN A 437 58.93 -20.30 -16.68
C GLN A 437 60.01 -20.17 -17.77
N GLN A 438 61.22 -20.67 -17.53
CA GLN A 438 62.29 -20.66 -18.51
C GLN A 438 61.95 -21.50 -19.75
N CYS A 439 61.34 -22.68 -19.57
CA CYS A 439 60.86 -23.49 -20.69
C CYS A 439 59.87 -22.70 -21.55
N PHE A 440 58.87 -22.07 -20.92
CA PHE A 440 57.89 -21.27 -21.65
C PHE A 440 58.56 -20.19 -22.50
N GLU A 441 59.46 -19.39 -21.92
CA GLU A 441 60.13 -18.32 -22.65
C GLU A 441 61.02 -18.85 -23.80
N GLN A 442 61.73 -19.95 -23.58
CA GLN A 442 62.57 -20.57 -24.62
C GLN A 442 61.74 -21.13 -25.78
N GLU A 443 60.70 -21.90 -25.48
CA GLU A 443 59.84 -22.52 -26.49
C GLU A 443 58.98 -21.47 -27.22
N TRP A 444 58.56 -20.42 -26.53
CA TRP A 444 57.84 -19.28 -27.13
C TRP A 444 58.74 -18.51 -28.11
N ARG A 445 59.99 -18.20 -27.74
CA ARG A 445 60.98 -17.57 -28.63
C ARG A 445 61.34 -18.46 -29.81
N GLY A 446 61.41 -19.77 -29.60
CA GLY A 446 61.69 -20.77 -30.64
C GLY A 446 60.51 -21.09 -31.58
N ASN A 447 59.39 -20.36 -31.48
CA ASN A 447 58.16 -20.58 -32.26
C ASN A 447 57.55 -21.99 -32.10
N ARG A 448 57.84 -22.69 -31.00
CA ARG A 448 57.34 -24.05 -30.70
C ARG A 448 56.07 -23.96 -29.86
N VAL A 449 54.99 -23.48 -30.48
CA VAL A 449 53.71 -23.12 -29.84
C VAL A 449 53.17 -24.20 -28.89
N ARG A 450 53.09 -25.47 -29.33
CA ARG A 450 52.58 -26.57 -28.49
C ARG A 450 53.45 -26.85 -27.25
N ARG A 451 54.78 -26.79 -27.38
CA ARG A 451 55.69 -27.00 -26.23
C ARG A 451 55.61 -25.82 -25.26
N ALA A 452 55.55 -24.59 -25.78
CA ALA A 452 55.34 -23.41 -24.96
C ALA A 452 54.02 -23.51 -24.17
N GLN A 453 52.93 -23.96 -24.80
CA GLN A 453 51.67 -24.19 -24.10
C GLN A 453 51.78 -25.22 -22.98
N SER A 454 52.46 -26.35 -23.23
CA SER A 454 52.68 -27.36 -22.18
C SER A 454 53.44 -26.78 -20.98
N CYS A 455 54.48 -25.97 -21.22
CA CYS A 455 55.22 -25.31 -20.15
C CYS A 455 54.39 -24.23 -19.43
N LEU A 456 53.54 -23.49 -20.14
CA LEU A 456 52.60 -22.54 -19.54
C LEU A 456 51.56 -23.23 -18.66
N SER A 457 50.97 -24.33 -19.13
CA SER A 457 49.99 -25.10 -18.38
C SER A 457 50.63 -25.70 -17.11
N ALA A 458 51.90 -26.11 -17.17
CA ALA A 458 52.64 -26.57 -16.01
C ALA A 458 52.85 -25.43 -14.99
N TRP A 459 53.28 -24.26 -15.46
CA TRP A 459 53.41 -23.07 -14.61
C TRP A 459 52.08 -22.69 -13.95
N GLN A 460 50.99 -22.62 -14.71
CA GLN A 460 49.65 -22.33 -14.18
C GLN A 460 49.24 -23.31 -13.08
N THR A 461 49.56 -24.59 -13.24
CA THR A 461 49.20 -25.63 -12.27
C THR A 461 50.07 -25.56 -11.01
N ILE A 462 51.36 -25.25 -11.14
CA ILE A 462 52.29 -25.11 -10.02
C ILE A 462 51.99 -23.87 -9.17
N ARG A 463 51.71 -22.73 -9.81
CA ARG A 463 51.45 -21.46 -9.12
C ARG A 463 50.37 -20.62 -9.84
N PRO A 464 49.07 -20.92 -9.61
CA PRO A 464 47.96 -20.22 -10.27
C PRO A 464 47.92 -18.70 -10.00
N GLY A 465 48.45 -18.26 -8.84
CA GLY A 465 48.46 -16.85 -8.42
C GLY A 465 49.75 -16.09 -8.72
N ASP A 466 50.60 -16.58 -9.61
CA ASP A 466 51.82 -15.86 -10.02
C ASP A 466 51.44 -14.60 -10.81
N PRO A 467 51.91 -13.41 -10.42
CA PRO A 467 51.56 -12.17 -11.13
C PRO A 467 52.02 -12.15 -12.59
N ALA A 468 53.09 -12.86 -12.97
CA ALA A 468 53.58 -12.93 -14.35
C ALA A 468 52.77 -13.91 -15.24
N LEU A 469 51.93 -14.76 -14.65
CA LEU A 469 51.14 -15.76 -15.37
C LEU A 469 50.07 -15.11 -16.27
N ALA A 470 49.42 -14.04 -15.80
CA ALA A 470 48.37 -13.37 -16.57
C ALA A 470 48.91 -12.82 -17.91
N GLU A 471 50.13 -12.26 -17.88
CA GLU A 471 50.79 -11.79 -19.09
C GLU A 471 51.24 -12.94 -19.98
N ALA A 472 51.80 -14.02 -19.41
CA ALA A 472 52.18 -15.21 -20.17
C ALA A 472 50.98 -15.85 -20.90
N ARG A 473 49.80 -15.93 -20.25
CA ARG A 473 48.54 -16.41 -20.86
C ARG A 473 48.10 -15.53 -22.02
N ARG A 474 48.12 -14.20 -21.85
CA ARG A 474 47.81 -13.26 -22.94
C ARG A 474 48.74 -13.44 -24.14
N ARG A 475 50.06 -13.46 -23.92
CA ARG A 475 51.07 -13.68 -24.97
C ARG A 475 50.89 -15.02 -25.68
N MET A 476 50.51 -16.06 -24.95
CA MET A 476 50.27 -17.38 -25.52
C MET A 476 48.99 -17.43 -26.37
N ALA A 477 47.90 -16.84 -25.89
CA ALA A 477 46.66 -16.76 -26.67
C ALA A 477 46.84 -15.94 -27.95
N GLN A 478 47.54 -14.79 -27.88
CA GLN A 478 47.91 -14.00 -29.05
C GLN A 478 48.80 -14.78 -30.03
N LYS A 479 49.73 -15.62 -29.52
CA LYS A 479 50.57 -16.47 -30.37
C LYS A 479 49.74 -17.50 -31.13
N TRP A 480 48.77 -18.14 -30.47
CA TRP A 480 47.83 -19.05 -31.12
C TRP A 480 46.98 -18.37 -32.17
N ILE A 481 46.48 -17.16 -31.89
CA ILE A 481 45.75 -16.34 -32.88
C ILE A 481 46.64 -16.08 -34.10
N ALA A 482 47.87 -15.60 -33.91
CA ALA A 482 48.78 -15.28 -35.01
C ALA A 482 49.12 -16.49 -35.88
N VAL A 483 49.45 -17.63 -35.27
CA VAL A 483 49.76 -18.87 -36.02
C VAL A 483 48.49 -19.46 -36.67
N GLY A 484 47.34 -19.29 -36.02
CA GLY A 484 46.04 -19.66 -36.57
C GLY A 484 45.66 -18.84 -37.79
N ASP A 485 45.88 -17.51 -37.75
CA ASP A 485 45.66 -16.60 -38.88
C ASP A 485 46.56 -16.92 -40.07
N GLU A 486 47.85 -17.18 -39.83
CA GLU A 486 48.80 -17.59 -40.86
C GLU A 486 48.34 -18.88 -41.57
N ARG A 487 47.94 -19.88 -40.78
CA ARG A 487 47.45 -21.17 -41.29
C ARG A 487 46.10 -21.06 -42.00
N LEU A 488 45.23 -20.19 -41.50
CA LEU A 488 43.96 -19.86 -42.15
C LEU A 488 44.19 -19.24 -43.53
N GLY A 489 45.13 -18.31 -43.65
CA GLY A 489 45.54 -17.71 -44.93
C GLY A 489 46.14 -18.74 -45.90
N ALA A 490 46.78 -19.79 -45.38
CA ALA A 490 47.27 -20.93 -46.16
C ALA A 490 46.19 -21.99 -46.49
N GLY A 491 44.93 -21.78 -46.09
CA GLY A 491 43.80 -22.68 -46.36
C GLY A 491 43.60 -23.80 -45.33
N ASP A 492 44.42 -23.86 -44.27
CA ASP A 492 44.29 -24.86 -43.19
C ASP A 492 43.26 -24.41 -42.14
N VAL A 493 41.99 -24.46 -42.53
CA VAL A 493 40.85 -24.07 -41.69
C VAL A 493 40.70 -24.98 -40.47
N ALA A 494 41.12 -26.24 -40.56
CA ALA A 494 41.06 -27.20 -39.45
C ALA A 494 42.06 -26.82 -38.33
N PHE A 495 43.29 -26.46 -38.69
CA PHE A 495 44.25 -25.95 -37.71
C PHE A 495 43.82 -24.60 -37.13
N ALA A 496 43.33 -23.67 -37.95
CA ALA A 496 42.89 -22.36 -37.47
C ALA A 496 41.74 -22.46 -36.45
N ALA A 497 40.83 -23.41 -36.68
CA ALA A 497 39.79 -23.81 -35.75
C ALA A 497 40.34 -24.32 -34.41
N GLN A 498 41.32 -25.24 -34.46
CA GLN A 498 41.97 -25.74 -33.24
C GLN A 498 42.67 -24.60 -32.49
N ALA A 499 43.43 -23.75 -33.20
CA ALA A 499 44.12 -22.62 -32.62
C ALA A 499 43.16 -21.63 -31.92
N LEU A 500 41.96 -21.43 -32.47
CA LEU A 500 40.91 -20.61 -31.86
C LEU A 500 40.42 -21.20 -30.53
N GLU A 501 40.22 -22.51 -30.47
CA GLU A 501 39.80 -23.21 -29.25
C GLU A 501 40.88 -23.13 -28.17
N GLU A 502 42.15 -23.35 -28.54
CA GLU A 502 43.29 -23.22 -27.62
C GLU A 502 43.42 -21.79 -27.09
N ALA A 503 43.36 -20.77 -27.96
CA ALA A 503 43.43 -19.37 -27.54
C ALA A 503 42.30 -18.98 -26.58
N ARG A 504 41.06 -19.44 -26.85
CA ARG A 504 39.90 -19.20 -25.99
C ARG A 504 40.01 -19.90 -24.63
N GLY A 505 40.54 -21.13 -24.61
CA GLY A 505 40.80 -21.85 -23.37
C GLY A 505 41.86 -21.18 -22.49
N ILE A 506 42.87 -20.56 -23.12
CA ILE A 506 43.96 -19.89 -22.41
C ILE A 506 43.56 -18.51 -21.91
N GLU A 507 42.94 -17.64 -22.71
CA GLU A 507 42.55 -16.30 -22.28
C GLU A 507 41.27 -15.86 -23.02
N PRO A 508 40.08 -16.02 -22.39
CA PRO A 508 38.81 -15.71 -23.03
C PRO A 508 38.66 -14.24 -23.45
N ARG A 509 39.43 -13.33 -22.86
CA ARG A 509 39.44 -11.89 -23.19
C ARG A 509 40.70 -11.48 -23.94
N ALA A 510 41.34 -12.40 -24.66
CA ALA A 510 42.55 -12.11 -25.40
C ALA A 510 42.27 -11.07 -26.51
N PRO A 511 43.10 -10.02 -26.64
CA PRO A 511 42.99 -9.07 -27.74
C PRO A 511 43.04 -9.77 -29.10
N GLY A 512 42.10 -9.44 -30.00
CA GLY A 512 42.01 -10.01 -31.35
C GLY A 512 41.30 -11.37 -31.45
N LEU A 513 40.89 -11.98 -30.33
CA LEU A 513 40.23 -13.29 -30.33
C LEU A 513 38.85 -13.28 -31.01
N SER A 514 38.07 -12.21 -30.83
CA SER A 514 36.75 -12.05 -31.48
C SER A 514 36.86 -12.02 -33.00
N ASP A 515 37.81 -11.25 -33.49
CA ASP A 515 37.99 -11.01 -34.92
C ASP A 515 38.54 -12.26 -35.60
N PHE A 516 39.45 -12.96 -34.93
CA PHE A 516 39.93 -14.26 -35.37
C PHE A 516 38.82 -15.31 -35.40
N ALA A 517 37.95 -15.34 -34.37
CA ALA A 517 36.82 -16.25 -34.32
C ALA A 517 35.88 -16.06 -35.52
N GLU A 518 35.64 -14.81 -35.90
CA GLU A 518 34.78 -14.46 -37.03
C GLU A 518 35.39 -14.89 -38.37
N ARG A 519 36.71 -14.66 -38.57
CA ARG A 519 37.41 -15.14 -39.78
C ARG A 519 37.36 -16.65 -39.93
N VAL A 520 37.61 -17.39 -38.84
CA VAL A 520 37.52 -18.86 -38.84
C VAL A 520 36.09 -19.33 -39.14
N ARG A 521 35.06 -18.65 -38.60
CA ARG A 521 33.65 -18.96 -38.87
C ARG A 521 33.32 -18.82 -40.36
N LEU A 522 33.73 -17.71 -40.98
CA LEU A 522 33.51 -17.44 -42.40
C LEU A 522 34.22 -18.48 -43.28
N ALA A 523 35.49 -18.81 -42.98
CA ALA A 523 36.23 -19.81 -43.73
C ALA A 523 35.63 -21.22 -43.63
N ARG A 524 35.13 -21.61 -42.45
CA ARG A 524 34.40 -22.89 -42.25
C ARG A 524 33.10 -22.94 -43.06
N GLN A 525 32.43 -21.81 -43.26
CA GLN A 525 31.22 -21.73 -44.08
C GLN A 525 31.54 -21.84 -45.57
N ALA A 526 32.68 -21.29 -46.02
CA ALA A 526 33.12 -21.40 -47.42
C ALA A 526 33.61 -22.80 -47.82
N GLN A 527 33.88 -23.69 -46.86
CA GLN A 527 34.25 -25.09 -47.09
C GLN A 527 33.05 -26.05 -47.13
N ARG A 528 31.85 -25.58 -46.76
CA ARG A 528 30.59 -26.32 -46.87
C ARG A 528 29.92 -26.01 -48.20
#